data_AF-A0A507CNT8-F1
#
_entry.id   AF-A0A507CNT8-F1
#
_cell.length_a   1.000
_cell.length_b   1.000
_cell.length_c   1.000
_cell.angle_alpha   90.00
_cell.angle_beta   90.00
_cell.angle_gamma   90.00
#
_symmetry.space_group_name_H-M   'P 1'
#
loop_
_entity.id
_entity.type
_entity.pdbx_description
1 polymer ?
#
loop_
_entity_poly.entity_id
_entity_poly.type
_entity_poly.pdbx_seq_one_letter_code
_entity_poly.pdbx_strand_id
1 'polypeptide(L)'
;MHQVDLPFDVLLQIFLHLDPFKIAKYRRVCRSFNTVLTNPPFSNVIGLAQIGHTYDGVHVYCFVTPETSSKAFLTMVQKLVQDAHESEYDAGSFKKYPVESVQVLEINPLKTINEVSLFEFLKGHILSGPLPRALGSMTKLSNDVNLKGNYVTGPLPSELGNLVHLKKLNLSGALLDGTIPDSFGNLVNLEVLDLCSAKLTGSIPASFGNLINLAQLYLDKNKLSGTVPDVFGGMVKLQTLIISNNDFEGRIPQSLGQCLQLTTLHCDGNRFSGSLPASILRLPLLQSANVGNNLIISEILPPCSASGDHDASLDLTSPNAASNPLKQGQAFFHLSELHLSHNQLSGRFPNYITSMTNLRHLCLHENYLNDSLPNEIGELSNLWTLNLGNNQISGTIPDSISGLVALNKLDLSCNLFVGGIPDSIVSLVNLSTLLLQHNKLSGPLQKEIGSLTSLSVLDLSHNCFCGEIPESMGNLGNLRTLNLSYNQFTGEIPPGIFNLSDLTTLQLNNNRLVGPLHAGFSRLKSMRTLDVSHNQLTGSVAKCVLSRRLQKLILNDNQLSGPLPQRGASGWVWM
;
A
#
# COMPACT_ATOMS: atom_id res chain seq x y z
N MET A 1 29.69 34.29 -47.03
CA MET A 1 30.26 32.98 -47.47
C MET A 1 29.09 32.07 -47.80
N HIS A 2 29.00 31.61 -49.04
CA HIS A 2 27.81 30.99 -49.66
C HIS A 2 27.26 29.80 -48.87
N GLN A 3 25.94 29.81 -48.62
CA GLN A 3 25.18 28.63 -48.20
C GLN A 3 25.22 27.61 -49.34
N VAL A 4 25.90 26.48 -49.11
CA VAL A 4 25.92 25.36 -50.04
C VAL A 4 24.70 24.50 -49.73
N ASP A 5 23.69 24.53 -50.58
CA ASP A 5 22.61 23.53 -50.58
C ASP A 5 23.15 22.24 -51.19
N LEU A 6 23.73 21.40 -50.33
CA LEU A 6 24.15 20.04 -50.67
C LEU A 6 22.89 19.18 -50.96
N PRO A 7 22.93 18.25 -51.94
CA PRO A 7 21.84 17.30 -52.18
C PRO A 7 21.51 16.47 -50.93
N PHE A 8 20.24 16.11 -50.76
CA PHE A 8 19.76 15.36 -49.58
C PHE A 8 20.60 14.10 -49.29
N ASP A 9 20.92 13.32 -50.33
CA ASP A 9 21.71 12.09 -50.19
C ASP A 9 23.14 12.37 -49.71
N VAL A 10 23.72 13.51 -50.08
CA VAL A 10 25.07 13.92 -49.64
C VAL A 10 25.03 14.37 -48.18
N LEU A 11 23.99 15.12 -47.77
CA LEU A 11 23.79 15.51 -46.38
C LEU A 11 23.50 14.31 -45.49
N LEU A 12 22.74 13.32 -45.98
CA LEU A 12 22.49 12.05 -45.29
C LEU A 12 23.77 11.22 -45.15
N GLN A 13 24.61 11.16 -46.19
CA GLN A 13 25.91 10.50 -46.12
C GLN A 13 26.84 11.19 -45.13
N ILE A 14 26.90 12.53 -45.11
CA ILE A 14 27.70 13.24 -44.11
C ILE A 14 27.16 12.98 -42.69
N PHE A 15 25.84 12.98 -42.52
CA PHE A 15 25.19 12.66 -41.24
C PHE A 15 25.60 11.27 -40.72
N LEU A 16 25.52 10.22 -41.54
CA LEU A 16 25.87 8.84 -41.16
C LEU A 16 27.36 8.65 -40.81
N HIS A 17 28.24 9.62 -41.09
CA HIS A 17 29.67 9.57 -40.79
C HIS A 17 30.08 10.50 -39.65
N LEU A 18 29.16 11.31 -39.12
CA LEU A 18 29.45 12.26 -38.06
C LEU A 18 29.03 11.70 -36.70
N ASP A 19 29.90 11.88 -35.72
CA ASP A 19 29.55 11.60 -34.32
C ASP A 19 28.32 12.44 -33.90
N PRO A 20 27.33 11.84 -33.21
CA PRO A 20 26.09 12.54 -32.84
C PRO A 20 26.27 13.76 -31.93
N PHE A 21 27.33 13.87 -31.14
CA PHE A 21 27.65 15.11 -30.43
C PHE A 21 28.17 16.19 -31.37
N LYS A 22 28.93 15.80 -32.40
CA LYS A 22 29.28 16.70 -33.51
C LYS A 22 28.03 17.12 -34.29
N ILE A 23 27.11 16.20 -34.58
CA ILE A 23 25.83 16.53 -35.24
C ILE A 23 25.02 17.53 -34.40
N ALA A 24 24.88 17.30 -33.09
CA ALA A 24 24.23 18.23 -32.16
C ALA A 24 24.83 19.64 -32.24
N LYS A 25 26.17 19.72 -32.22
CA LYS A 25 26.93 20.96 -32.34
C LYS A 25 26.75 21.62 -33.71
N TYR A 26 26.76 20.85 -34.80
CA TYR A 26 26.58 21.36 -36.17
C TYR A 26 25.15 21.81 -36.45
N ARG A 27 24.11 21.16 -35.90
CA ARG A 27 22.70 21.61 -35.99
C ARG A 27 22.51 23.02 -35.41
N ARG A 28 23.26 23.37 -34.36
CA ARG A 28 23.23 24.71 -33.75
C ARG A 28 23.78 25.81 -34.68
N VAL A 29 24.59 25.44 -35.66
CA VAL A 29 25.37 26.40 -36.48
C VAL A 29 24.99 26.35 -37.97
N CYS A 30 24.43 25.24 -38.47
CA CYS A 30 24.17 25.02 -39.90
C CYS A 30 22.68 24.82 -40.24
N ARG A 31 22.09 25.75 -41.00
CA ARG A 31 20.67 25.70 -41.40
C ARG A 31 20.33 24.54 -42.35
N SER A 32 21.20 24.20 -43.31
CA SER A 32 20.93 23.14 -44.30
C SER A 32 20.91 21.73 -43.66
N PHE A 33 21.69 21.49 -42.60
CA PHE A 33 21.59 20.27 -41.79
C PHE A 33 20.30 20.20 -41.00
N ASN A 34 19.77 21.34 -40.54
CA ASN A 34 18.44 21.36 -39.94
C ASN A 34 17.41 20.92 -40.97
N THR A 35 17.36 21.50 -42.17
CA THR A 35 16.36 21.17 -43.20
C THR A 35 16.29 19.67 -43.53
N VAL A 36 17.44 18.97 -43.61
CA VAL A 36 17.51 17.52 -43.88
C VAL A 36 17.07 16.66 -42.70
N LEU A 37 17.30 17.14 -41.47
CA LEU A 37 16.93 16.46 -40.22
C LEU A 37 15.59 16.92 -39.63
N THR A 38 14.90 17.86 -40.28
CA THR A 38 13.64 18.51 -39.83
C THR A 38 12.43 18.18 -40.67
N ASN A 39 12.43 17.11 -41.48
CA ASN A 39 11.12 16.56 -41.81
C ASN A 39 10.51 16.03 -40.50
N PRO A 40 9.35 16.55 -40.05
CA PRO A 40 8.66 16.03 -38.88
C PRO A 40 8.54 14.50 -39.02
N PRO A 41 8.86 13.72 -37.96
CA PRO A 41 8.75 14.07 -36.54
C PRO A 41 10.08 14.16 -35.75
N PHE A 42 11.27 14.03 -36.38
CA PHE A 42 12.55 13.84 -35.65
C PHE A 42 13.32 15.12 -35.32
N SER A 43 12.69 16.29 -35.40
CA SER A 43 13.43 17.58 -35.43
C SER A 43 14.31 17.83 -34.19
N ASN A 44 14.05 17.18 -33.04
CA ASN A 44 14.76 17.46 -31.78
C ASN A 44 15.43 16.24 -31.12
N VAL A 45 15.20 15.00 -31.57
CA VAL A 45 15.90 13.82 -31.02
C VAL A 45 17.03 13.42 -31.96
N ILE A 46 18.26 13.48 -31.47
CA ILE A 46 19.48 13.21 -32.25
C ILE A 46 19.82 11.72 -32.23
N GLY A 47 19.57 11.05 -31.10
CA GLY A 47 19.87 9.63 -30.93
C GLY A 47 19.69 9.18 -29.49
N LEU A 48 19.98 7.91 -29.24
CA LEU A 48 19.97 7.30 -27.92
C LEU A 48 21.40 7.02 -27.45
N ALA A 49 21.89 7.81 -26.48
CA ALA A 49 23.21 7.61 -25.89
C ALA A 49 23.21 6.43 -24.94
N GLN A 50 24.02 5.41 -25.20
CA GLN A 50 24.21 4.27 -24.33
C GLN A 50 25.07 4.66 -23.12
N ILE A 51 24.42 4.97 -22.00
CA ILE A 51 25.08 5.56 -20.83
C ILE A 51 25.59 4.52 -19.83
N GLY A 52 25.12 3.28 -19.91
CA GLY A 52 25.53 2.20 -19.01
C GLY A 52 24.74 0.93 -19.25
N HIS A 53 24.85 -0.01 -18.31
CA HIS A 53 24.05 -1.23 -18.27
C HIS A 53 23.66 -1.61 -16.85
N THR A 54 22.53 -2.29 -16.72
CA THR A 54 22.06 -2.90 -15.47
C THR A 54 22.83 -4.19 -15.18
N TYR A 55 22.63 -4.76 -13.99
CA TYR A 55 23.31 -5.99 -13.55
C TYR A 55 23.09 -7.18 -14.50
N ASP A 56 21.90 -7.28 -15.11
CA ASP A 56 21.56 -8.32 -16.08
C ASP A 56 22.13 -8.07 -17.48
N GLY A 57 22.98 -7.06 -17.64
CA GLY A 57 23.60 -6.69 -18.91
C GLY A 57 22.70 -5.90 -19.86
N VAL A 58 21.49 -5.51 -19.43
CA VAL A 58 20.57 -4.71 -20.25
C VAL A 58 21.08 -3.26 -20.32
N HIS A 59 21.21 -2.74 -21.53
CA HIS A 59 21.73 -1.40 -21.74
C HIS A 59 20.70 -0.30 -21.40
N VAL A 60 21.20 0.79 -20.82
CA VAL A 60 20.42 1.99 -20.51
C VAL A 60 20.77 3.09 -21.50
N TYR A 61 19.76 3.68 -22.12
CA TYR A 61 19.86 4.64 -23.20
C TYR A 61 19.24 5.99 -22.82
N CYS A 62 20.02 7.06 -22.95
CA CYS A 62 19.59 8.41 -22.68
C CYS A 62 19.15 9.12 -23.96
N PHE A 63 18.02 9.83 -23.91
CA PHE A 63 17.60 10.72 -25.00
C PHE A 63 18.59 11.87 -25.18
N VAL A 64 19.19 11.97 -26.37
CA VAL A 64 20.08 13.08 -26.74
C VAL A 64 19.33 14.04 -27.65
N THR A 65 19.19 15.29 -27.22
CA THR A 65 18.74 16.43 -28.03
C THR A 65 19.89 17.43 -28.21
N PRO A 66 19.78 18.44 -29.10
CA PRO A 66 20.78 19.50 -29.18
C PRO A 66 21.01 20.23 -27.85
N GLU A 67 20.00 20.26 -26.99
CA GLU A 67 20.02 20.88 -25.66
C GLU A 67 20.58 19.93 -24.58
N THR A 68 20.47 18.61 -24.77
CA THR A 68 20.81 17.59 -23.76
C THR A 68 21.98 16.68 -24.19
N SER A 69 22.97 17.22 -24.90
CA SER A 69 24.12 16.46 -25.41
C SER A 69 25.46 16.76 -24.71
N SER A 70 25.47 17.47 -23.58
CA SER A 70 26.73 17.83 -22.93
C SER A 70 27.28 16.70 -22.05
N LYS A 71 28.62 16.64 -21.89
CA LYS A 71 29.28 15.70 -20.97
C LYS A 71 28.73 15.82 -19.55
N ALA A 72 28.55 17.05 -19.07
CA ALA A 72 27.99 17.32 -17.75
C ALA A 72 26.57 16.77 -17.59
N PHE A 73 25.74 16.90 -18.63
CA PHE A 73 24.39 16.35 -18.65
C PHE A 73 24.38 14.82 -18.59
N LEU A 74 25.20 14.14 -19.39
CA LEU A 74 25.25 12.67 -19.36
C LEU A 74 25.75 12.13 -18.03
N THR A 75 26.74 12.80 -17.41
CA THR A 75 27.18 12.48 -16.05
C THR A 75 26.07 12.67 -15.01
N MET A 76 25.26 13.72 -15.13
CA MET A 76 24.09 13.94 -14.28
C MET A 76 23.08 12.79 -14.43
N VAL A 77 22.70 12.42 -15.66
CA VAL A 77 21.74 11.33 -15.90
C VAL A 77 22.28 9.99 -15.38
N GLN A 78 23.55 9.68 -15.63
CA GLN A 78 24.20 8.49 -15.07
C GLN A 78 24.16 8.45 -13.55
N LYS A 79 24.28 9.61 -12.88
CA LYS A 79 24.15 9.69 -11.43
C LYS A 79 22.71 9.43 -10.99
N LEU A 80 21.71 10.05 -11.64
CA LEU A 80 20.29 9.83 -11.31
C LEU A 80 19.87 8.37 -11.47
N VAL A 81 20.33 7.71 -12.53
CA VAL A 81 20.10 6.27 -12.74
C VAL A 81 20.78 5.44 -11.66
N GLN A 82 22.02 5.77 -11.28
CA GLN A 82 22.72 5.08 -10.20
C GLN A 82 21.99 5.24 -8.86
N ASP A 83 21.63 6.46 -8.49
CA ASP A 83 20.94 6.77 -7.23
C ASP A 83 19.58 6.04 -7.16
N ALA A 84 18.89 5.88 -8.30
CA ALA A 84 17.65 5.10 -8.37
C ALA A 84 17.86 3.61 -8.06
N HIS A 85 18.91 2.99 -8.60
CA HIS A 85 19.25 1.59 -8.32
C HIS A 85 19.72 1.36 -6.88
N GLU A 86 20.32 2.37 -6.23
CA GLU A 86 20.73 2.28 -4.83
C GLU A 86 19.54 2.41 -3.85
N SER A 87 18.42 2.98 -4.32
CA SER A 87 17.21 3.20 -3.51
C SER A 87 16.20 2.05 -3.53
N GLU A 88 16.19 1.25 -4.60
CA GLU A 88 15.39 0.03 -4.69
C GLU A 88 16.17 -1.09 -3.98
N TYR A 89 15.56 -1.75 -2.99
CA TYR A 89 16.17 -2.78 -2.13
C TYR A 89 16.68 -4.05 -2.86
N ASP A 90 16.79 -4.03 -4.19
CA ASP A 90 17.30 -5.12 -5.02
C ASP A 90 18.61 -4.72 -5.71
N ALA A 91 19.67 -5.48 -5.41
CA ALA A 91 21.07 -5.13 -5.59
C ALA A 91 21.56 -5.29 -7.04
N GLY A 92 21.02 -4.51 -7.97
CA GLY A 92 21.53 -4.41 -9.33
C GLY A 92 22.45 -3.20 -9.52
N SER A 93 23.78 -3.36 -9.38
CA SER A 93 24.69 -2.21 -9.59
C SER A 93 24.64 -1.70 -11.04
N PHE A 94 24.15 -0.48 -11.26
CA PHE A 94 24.26 0.20 -12.55
C PHE A 94 25.72 0.50 -12.87
N LYS A 95 26.23 -0.01 -13.99
CA LYS A 95 27.61 0.22 -14.44
C LYS A 95 27.65 1.27 -15.53
N LYS A 96 28.28 2.41 -15.21
CA LYS A 96 28.44 3.56 -16.12
C LYS A 96 29.45 3.25 -17.22
N TYR A 97 29.15 3.67 -18.44
CA TYR A 97 30.17 3.79 -19.49
C TYR A 97 30.92 5.13 -19.36
N PRO A 98 32.23 5.18 -19.68
CA PRO A 98 32.95 6.46 -19.71
C PRO A 98 32.31 7.41 -20.71
N VAL A 99 32.01 8.65 -20.29
CA VAL A 99 31.24 9.61 -21.08
C VAL A 99 31.93 9.97 -22.40
N GLU A 100 33.26 9.91 -22.44
CA GLU A 100 34.09 10.11 -23.64
C GLU A 100 33.95 8.98 -24.68
N SER A 101 33.40 7.84 -24.29
CA SER A 101 33.26 6.63 -25.10
C SER A 101 31.81 6.17 -25.28
N VAL A 102 30.84 6.99 -24.85
CA VAL A 102 29.41 6.68 -24.96
C VAL A 102 29.05 6.52 -26.42
N GLN A 103 28.63 5.31 -26.78
CA GLN A 103 28.08 5.04 -28.10
C GLN A 103 26.68 5.64 -28.18
N VAL A 104 26.33 6.19 -29.32
CA VAL A 104 24.97 6.67 -29.56
C VAL A 104 24.37 5.81 -30.65
N LEU A 105 23.26 5.17 -30.30
CA LEU A 105 22.43 4.48 -31.26
C LEU A 105 21.71 5.54 -32.09
N GLU A 106 22.12 5.68 -33.34
CA GLU A 106 21.50 6.60 -34.29
C GLU A 106 20.08 6.15 -34.59
N ILE A 107 19.14 7.11 -34.58
CA ILE A 107 17.79 6.86 -35.08
C ILE A 107 17.91 6.77 -36.59
N ASN A 108 17.84 5.57 -37.14
CA ASN A 108 17.98 5.35 -38.57
C ASN A 108 16.79 5.99 -39.32
N PRO A 109 16.98 7.10 -40.05
CA PRO A 109 15.88 7.83 -40.68
C PRO A 109 15.21 7.04 -41.82
N LEU A 110 15.87 6.00 -42.35
CA LEU A 110 15.32 5.13 -43.39
C LEU A 110 14.43 4.01 -42.82
N LYS A 111 14.63 3.62 -41.56
CA LYS A 111 13.81 2.63 -40.84
C LYS A 111 12.74 3.29 -39.98
N THR A 112 13.09 4.43 -39.38
CA THR A 112 12.22 5.22 -38.53
C THR A 112 11.57 6.31 -39.38
N ILE A 113 10.67 5.90 -40.28
CA ILE A 113 10.02 6.82 -41.25
C ILE A 113 8.77 7.49 -40.71
N ASN A 114 8.28 7.04 -39.56
CA ASN A 114 7.09 7.59 -38.90
C ASN A 114 7.12 7.36 -37.39
N GLU A 115 6.11 7.88 -36.75
CA GLU A 115 5.97 7.94 -35.29
C GLU A 115 5.84 6.56 -34.64
N VAL A 116 5.13 5.66 -35.31
CA VAL A 116 4.93 4.27 -34.88
C VAL A 116 6.27 3.52 -34.91
N SER A 117 7.05 3.69 -35.98
CA SER A 117 8.37 3.06 -36.08
C SER A 117 9.38 3.57 -35.04
N LEU A 118 9.23 4.81 -34.55
CA LEU A 118 10.06 5.32 -33.45
C LEU A 118 9.71 4.66 -32.12
N PHE A 119 8.43 4.54 -31.78
CA PHE A 119 8.05 3.89 -30.52
C PHE A 119 8.35 2.39 -30.52
N GLU A 120 8.18 1.69 -31.65
CA GLU A 120 8.66 0.31 -31.78
C GLU A 120 10.18 0.21 -31.66
N PHE A 121 10.93 1.23 -32.09
CA PHE A 121 12.37 1.30 -31.84
C PHE A 121 12.71 1.58 -30.37
N LEU A 122 11.95 2.42 -29.67
CA LEU A 122 12.16 2.69 -28.23
C LEU A 122 11.78 1.48 -27.36
N LYS A 123 10.81 0.68 -27.82
CA LYS A 123 10.33 -0.53 -27.14
C LYS A 123 11.47 -1.54 -26.97
N GLY A 124 11.60 -2.07 -25.75
CA GLY A 124 12.66 -3.03 -25.40
C GLY A 124 13.99 -2.40 -24.96
N HIS A 125 14.10 -1.07 -24.95
CA HIS A 125 15.23 -0.36 -24.37
C HIS A 125 14.86 0.23 -23.01
N ILE A 126 15.82 0.27 -22.09
CA ILE A 126 15.68 1.04 -20.84
C ILE A 126 16.05 2.48 -21.16
N LEU A 127 15.09 3.39 -21.04
CA LEU A 127 15.24 4.79 -21.42
C LEU A 127 15.56 5.68 -20.21
N SER A 128 16.32 6.75 -20.44
CA SER A 128 16.66 7.76 -19.43
C SER A 128 16.79 9.16 -20.01
N GLY A 129 16.89 10.17 -19.13
CA GLY A 129 16.90 11.57 -19.54
C GLY A 129 15.49 12.11 -19.81
N PRO A 130 15.37 13.40 -20.19
CA PRO A 130 14.08 14.05 -20.35
C PRO A 130 13.32 13.57 -21.57
N LEU A 131 12.00 13.46 -21.42
CA LEU A 131 11.11 13.18 -22.54
C LEU A 131 11.24 14.29 -23.59
N PRO A 132 11.54 13.94 -24.85
CA PRO A 132 11.61 14.93 -25.91
C PRO A 132 10.24 15.56 -26.17
N ARG A 133 10.18 16.90 -26.25
CA ARG A 133 8.94 17.63 -26.62
C ARG A 133 8.37 17.20 -27.97
N ALA A 134 9.24 16.74 -28.88
CA ALA A 134 8.86 16.22 -30.18
C ALA A 134 7.91 15.01 -30.10
N LEU A 135 7.87 14.30 -28.96
CA LEU A 135 6.88 13.24 -28.73
C LEU A 135 5.45 13.77 -28.87
N GLY A 136 5.19 15.04 -28.53
CA GLY A 136 3.88 15.65 -28.69
C GLY A 136 3.48 15.95 -30.14
N SER A 137 4.43 15.96 -31.08
CA SER A 137 4.11 16.06 -32.51
C SER A 137 3.60 14.74 -33.07
N MET A 138 3.69 13.66 -32.28
CA MET A 138 3.48 12.30 -32.75
C MET A 138 2.01 11.86 -32.76
N THR A 139 1.16 12.66 -33.41
CA THR A 139 -0.31 12.55 -33.35
C THR A 139 -0.90 11.27 -33.97
N LYS A 140 -0.12 10.51 -34.74
CA LYS A 140 -0.53 9.21 -35.31
C LYS A 140 -0.16 8.04 -34.41
N LEU A 141 0.49 8.26 -33.26
CA LEU A 141 0.76 7.20 -32.29
C LEU A 141 -0.54 6.54 -31.85
N SER A 142 -0.61 5.24 -32.08
CA SER A 142 -1.77 4.43 -31.76
C SER A 142 -1.80 4.12 -30.26
N ASN A 143 -2.83 4.64 -29.61
CA ASN A 143 -3.48 4.19 -28.37
C ASN A 143 -2.66 4.13 -27.08
N ASP A 144 -1.46 3.54 -27.05
CA ASP A 144 -0.79 3.20 -25.79
C ASP A 144 0.68 3.65 -25.78
N VAL A 145 1.03 4.55 -24.85
CA VAL A 145 2.41 4.94 -24.53
C VAL A 145 2.75 4.34 -23.17
N ASN A 146 3.62 3.33 -23.16
CA ASN A 146 4.06 2.67 -21.93
C ASN A 146 5.58 2.76 -21.79
N LEU A 147 6.02 3.58 -20.83
CA LEU A 147 7.41 3.74 -20.43
C LEU A 147 7.61 3.39 -18.95
N LYS A 148 6.76 2.52 -18.38
CA LYS A 148 6.89 2.05 -17.00
C LYS A 148 8.30 1.55 -16.68
N GLY A 149 8.82 1.93 -15.52
CA GLY A 149 10.11 1.47 -14.99
C GLY A 149 11.34 2.02 -15.73
N ASN A 150 11.16 2.98 -16.64
CA ASN A 150 12.29 3.67 -17.26
C ASN A 150 12.78 4.82 -16.39
N TYR A 151 14.08 5.13 -16.48
CA TYR A 151 14.72 6.23 -15.74
C TYR A 151 14.56 7.59 -16.41
N VAL A 152 13.37 7.83 -16.99
CA VAL A 152 13.03 9.09 -17.64
C VAL A 152 13.05 10.21 -16.59
N THR A 153 13.71 11.33 -16.87
CA THR A 153 13.94 12.42 -15.91
C THR A 153 13.25 13.72 -16.31
N GLY A 154 13.31 14.75 -15.46
CA GLY A 154 12.89 16.10 -15.82
C GLY A 154 11.37 16.28 -15.95
N PRO A 155 10.91 17.45 -16.40
CA PRO A 155 9.49 17.78 -16.37
C PRO A 155 8.72 17.07 -17.47
N LEU A 156 7.46 16.75 -17.17
CA LEU A 156 6.50 16.29 -18.18
C LEU A 156 6.31 17.37 -19.26
N PRO A 157 6.60 17.08 -20.55
CA PRO A 157 6.37 18.04 -21.63
C PRO A 157 4.87 18.32 -21.80
N SER A 158 4.49 19.59 -21.87
CA SER A 158 3.09 19.97 -22.12
C SER A 158 2.64 19.55 -23.52
N GLU A 159 3.56 19.39 -24.46
CA GLU A 159 3.28 18.92 -25.81
C GLU A 159 2.70 17.49 -25.85
N LEU A 160 2.91 16.67 -24.81
CA LEU A 160 2.26 15.35 -24.71
C LEU A 160 0.73 15.47 -24.74
N GLY A 161 0.16 16.60 -24.30
CA GLY A 161 -1.26 16.90 -24.40
C GLY A 161 -1.81 16.99 -25.84
N ASN A 162 -0.94 17.05 -26.85
CA ASN A 162 -1.35 17.04 -28.26
C ASN A 162 -1.69 15.63 -28.77
N LEU A 163 -1.37 14.57 -28.01
CA LEU A 163 -1.63 13.18 -28.37
C LEU A 163 -3.09 12.79 -28.12
N VAL A 164 -4.04 13.52 -28.72
CA VAL A 164 -5.48 13.43 -28.44
C VAL A 164 -6.10 12.05 -28.72
N HIS A 165 -5.41 11.19 -29.48
CA HIS A 165 -5.82 9.81 -29.76
C HIS A 165 -5.30 8.80 -28.74
N LEU A 166 -4.53 9.23 -27.74
CA LEU A 166 -3.97 8.37 -26.70
C LEU A 166 -5.08 7.83 -25.79
N LYS A 167 -5.05 6.51 -25.56
CA LYS A 167 -5.91 5.77 -24.65
C LYS A 167 -5.19 5.41 -23.36
N LYS A 168 -3.89 5.10 -23.40
CA LYS A 168 -3.13 4.76 -22.21
C LYS A 168 -1.80 5.49 -22.18
N LEU A 169 -1.52 6.11 -21.04
CA LEU A 169 -0.23 6.72 -20.75
C LEU A 169 0.29 6.13 -19.44
N ASN A 170 1.38 5.37 -19.50
CA ASN A 170 2.05 4.83 -18.33
C ASN A 170 3.50 5.33 -18.26
N LEU A 171 3.79 6.15 -17.25
CA LEU A 171 5.11 6.66 -16.90
C LEU A 171 5.47 6.28 -15.45
N SER A 172 4.89 5.20 -14.94
CA SER A 172 5.10 4.74 -13.56
C SER A 172 6.57 4.40 -13.29
N GLY A 173 7.07 4.78 -12.12
CA GLY A 173 8.45 4.52 -11.69
C GLY A 173 9.50 5.37 -12.41
N ALA A 174 9.08 6.41 -13.15
CA ALA A 174 10.00 7.35 -13.77
C ALA A 174 10.61 8.32 -12.72
N LEU A 175 11.71 8.98 -13.09
CA LEU A 175 12.40 9.98 -12.27
C LEU A 175 11.98 11.40 -12.66
N LEU A 176 10.69 11.60 -12.94
CA LEU A 176 10.15 12.88 -13.40
C LEU A 176 10.28 13.94 -12.30
N ASP A 177 10.20 15.21 -12.69
CA ASP A 177 10.08 16.33 -11.76
C ASP A 177 9.03 17.33 -12.25
N GLY A 178 8.78 18.38 -11.47
CA GLY A 178 7.77 19.38 -11.81
C GLY A 178 6.33 18.87 -11.72
N THR A 179 5.43 19.60 -12.39
CA THR A 179 3.98 19.42 -12.24
C THR A 179 3.37 18.62 -13.38
N ILE A 180 2.18 18.07 -13.15
CA ILE A 180 1.34 17.53 -14.22
C ILE A 180 0.88 18.70 -15.10
N PRO A 181 1.14 18.71 -16.43
CA PRO A 181 0.76 19.81 -17.30
C PRO A 181 -0.76 19.91 -17.47
N ASP A 182 -1.32 21.13 -17.44
CA ASP A 182 -2.75 21.37 -17.69
C ASP A 182 -3.22 20.85 -19.06
N SER A 183 -2.33 20.80 -20.05
CA SER A 183 -2.59 20.27 -21.39
C SER A 183 -2.96 18.79 -21.40
N PHE A 184 -2.69 18.04 -20.34
CA PHE A 184 -3.12 16.63 -20.23
C PHE A 184 -4.65 16.51 -20.25
N GLY A 185 -5.39 17.56 -19.87
CA GLY A 185 -6.85 17.61 -20.05
C GLY A 185 -7.32 17.57 -21.52
N ASN A 186 -6.43 17.74 -22.49
CA ASN A 186 -6.76 17.60 -23.92
C ASN A 186 -6.83 16.13 -24.37
N LEU A 187 -6.36 15.18 -23.56
CA LEU A 187 -6.32 13.75 -23.86
C LEU A 187 -7.69 13.10 -23.68
N VAL A 188 -8.73 13.61 -24.35
CA VAL A 188 -10.13 13.24 -24.12
C VAL A 188 -10.46 11.76 -24.38
N ASN A 189 -9.60 11.04 -25.10
CA ASN A 189 -9.74 9.61 -25.36
C ASN A 189 -8.98 8.71 -24.35
N LEU A 190 -8.30 9.32 -23.36
CA LEU A 190 -7.51 8.61 -22.38
C LEU A 190 -8.42 7.77 -21.47
N GLU A 191 -8.11 6.48 -21.37
CA GLU A 191 -8.77 5.46 -20.56
C GLU A 191 -7.92 5.14 -19.31
N VAL A 192 -6.59 5.16 -19.43
CA VAL A 192 -5.66 4.87 -18.32
C VAL A 192 -4.56 5.93 -18.26
N LEU A 193 -4.40 6.55 -17.09
CA LEU A 193 -3.26 7.41 -16.78
C LEU A 193 -2.54 6.86 -15.54
N ASP A 194 -1.31 6.41 -15.73
CA ASP A 194 -0.46 5.89 -14.66
C ASP A 194 0.81 6.72 -14.55
N LEU A 195 0.89 7.51 -13.48
CA LEU A 195 2.03 8.33 -13.10
C LEU A 195 2.52 7.97 -11.68
N CYS A 196 2.29 6.72 -11.24
CA CYS A 196 2.69 6.23 -9.93
C CYS A 196 4.22 6.36 -9.73
N SER A 197 4.65 6.78 -8.55
CA SER A 197 6.07 6.80 -8.15
C SER A 197 6.97 7.62 -9.09
N ALA A 198 6.51 8.79 -9.51
CA ALA A 198 7.17 9.64 -10.52
C ALA A 198 7.80 10.93 -9.95
N LYS A 199 7.85 11.12 -8.61
CA LYS A 199 8.33 12.33 -7.91
C LYS A 199 7.66 13.65 -8.36
N LEU A 200 6.47 13.57 -8.95
CA LEU A 200 5.70 14.74 -9.41
C LEU A 200 5.28 15.64 -8.26
N THR A 201 5.20 16.95 -8.50
CA THR A 201 4.78 17.99 -7.54
C THR A 201 3.57 18.79 -8.05
N GLY A 202 3.05 19.71 -7.23
CA GLY A 202 1.93 20.56 -7.60
C GLY A 202 0.57 19.85 -7.51
N SER A 203 -0.49 20.52 -7.95
CA SER A 203 -1.87 20.01 -7.86
C SER A 203 -2.30 19.18 -9.06
N ILE A 204 -3.36 18.40 -8.89
CA ILE A 204 -4.08 17.78 -10.01
C ILE A 204 -4.75 18.89 -10.83
N PRO A 205 -4.47 19.01 -12.14
CA PRO A 205 -5.12 20.00 -13.00
C PRO A 205 -6.64 19.86 -13.03
N ALA A 206 -7.37 20.98 -12.89
CA ALA A 206 -8.83 20.97 -13.03
C ALA A 206 -9.28 20.54 -14.45
N SER A 207 -8.40 20.69 -15.45
CA SER A 207 -8.63 20.23 -16.82
C SER A 207 -8.81 18.71 -16.93
N PHE A 208 -8.48 17.93 -15.90
CA PHE A 208 -8.77 16.49 -15.84
C PHE A 208 -10.28 16.19 -15.92
N GLY A 209 -11.14 17.17 -15.61
CA GLY A 209 -12.59 17.06 -15.84
C GLY A 209 -12.97 16.80 -17.31
N ASN A 210 -12.08 17.12 -18.26
CA ASN A 210 -12.30 16.85 -19.69
C ASN A 210 -12.03 15.39 -20.07
N LEU A 211 -11.41 14.59 -19.20
CA LEU A 211 -11.03 13.21 -19.47
C LEU A 211 -12.21 12.25 -19.26
N ILE A 212 -13.30 12.48 -20.00
CA ILE A 212 -14.57 11.76 -19.86
C ILE A 212 -14.49 10.24 -20.09
N ASN A 213 -13.42 9.76 -20.74
CA ASN A 213 -13.17 8.35 -21.00
C ASN A 213 -12.28 7.67 -19.95
N LEU A 214 -11.72 8.43 -19.00
CA LEU A 214 -10.75 7.90 -18.05
C LEU A 214 -11.42 6.92 -17.11
N ALA A 215 -10.91 5.68 -17.11
CA ALA A 215 -11.36 4.60 -16.27
C ALA A 215 -10.43 4.38 -15.07
N GLN A 216 -9.13 4.61 -15.26
CA GLN A 216 -8.12 4.35 -14.24
C GLN A 216 -7.13 5.51 -14.13
N LEU A 217 -6.97 6.02 -12.91
CA LEU A 217 -6.03 7.08 -12.58
C LEU A 217 -5.15 6.65 -11.40
N TYR A 218 -3.86 6.52 -11.67
CA TYR A 218 -2.83 6.19 -10.67
C TYR A 218 -1.85 7.35 -10.54
N LEU A 219 -1.86 8.00 -9.38
CA LEU A 219 -1.00 9.13 -9.02
C LEU A 219 -0.24 8.87 -7.71
N ASP A 220 -0.25 7.64 -7.20
CA ASP A 220 0.28 7.32 -5.89
C ASP A 220 1.80 7.45 -5.79
N LYS A 221 2.30 7.64 -4.56
CA LYS A 221 3.74 7.75 -4.24
C LYS A 221 4.44 8.90 -4.97
N ASN A 222 3.80 10.06 -5.03
CA ASN A 222 4.38 11.29 -5.56
C ASN A 222 4.51 12.35 -4.45
N LYS A 223 4.73 13.61 -4.82
CA LYS A 223 4.73 14.78 -3.95
C LYS A 223 3.64 15.78 -4.38
N LEU A 224 2.54 15.26 -4.91
CA LEU A 224 1.42 16.08 -5.37
C LEU A 224 0.70 16.70 -4.18
N SER A 225 0.29 17.95 -4.31
CA SER A 225 -0.23 18.78 -3.21
C SER A 225 -1.53 19.49 -3.60
N GLY A 226 -2.13 20.22 -2.65
CA GLY A 226 -3.39 20.95 -2.88
C GLY A 226 -4.61 20.05 -2.71
N THR A 227 -5.77 20.51 -3.17
CA THR A 227 -7.04 19.79 -3.02
C THR A 227 -7.32 18.87 -4.21
N VAL A 228 -8.07 17.79 -3.98
CA VAL A 228 -8.60 16.97 -5.07
C VAL A 228 -9.74 17.74 -5.76
N PRO A 229 -9.70 17.93 -7.10
CA PRO A 229 -10.73 18.71 -7.79
C PRO A 229 -12.11 18.04 -7.79
N ASP A 230 -13.17 18.84 -7.63
CA ASP A 230 -14.57 18.36 -7.68
C ASP A 230 -15.00 17.80 -9.06
N VAL A 231 -14.21 18.07 -10.10
CA VAL A 231 -14.51 17.65 -11.49
C VAL A 231 -14.62 16.13 -11.63
N PHE A 232 -14.05 15.36 -10.70
CA PHE A 232 -14.13 13.91 -10.70
C PHE A 232 -15.57 13.38 -10.59
N GLY A 233 -16.48 14.11 -9.95
CA GLY A 233 -17.90 13.72 -9.88
C GLY A 233 -18.57 13.54 -11.26
N GLY A 234 -18.07 14.25 -12.28
CA GLY A 234 -18.57 14.13 -13.67
C GLY A 234 -17.96 13.00 -14.49
N MET A 235 -17.02 12.21 -13.94
CA MET A 235 -16.29 11.19 -14.69
C MET A 235 -17.06 9.87 -14.76
N VAL A 236 -17.95 9.75 -15.76
CA VAL A 236 -18.91 8.63 -15.93
C VAL A 236 -18.28 7.24 -16.04
N LYS A 237 -16.99 7.14 -16.39
CA LYS A 237 -16.26 5.86 -16.59
C LYS A 237 -15.26 5.54 -15.49
N LEU A 238 -15.02 6.44 -14.53
CA LEU A 238 -13.96 6.27 -13.54
C LEU A 238 -14.26 5.08 -12.64
N GLN A 239 -13.37 4.09 -12.67
CA GLN A 239 -13.44 2.84 -11.91
C GLN A 239 -12.39 2.79 -10.80
N THR A 240 -11.20 3.32 -11.07
CA THR A 240 -10.08 3.26 -10.14
C THR A 240 -9.45 4.65 -9.98
N LEU A 241 -9.42 5.12 -8.72
CA LEU A 241 -8.71 6.33 -8.33
C LEU A 241 -7.74 6.00 -7.20
N ILE A 242 -6.44 6.02 -7.50
CA ILE A 242 -5.38 5.81 -6.52
C ILE A 242 -4.51 7.07 -6.47
N ILE A 243 -4.59 7.79 -5.36
CA ILE A 243 -3.85 9.04 -5.10
C ILE A 243 -3.05 8.96 -3.79
N SER A 244 -2.86 7.75 -3.25
CA SER A 244 -2.21 7.49 -1.98
C SER A 244 -0.75 7.96 -1.91
N ASN A 245 -0.24 8.21 -0.70
CA ASN A 245 1.15 8.58 -0.44
C ASN A 245 1.57 9.83 -1.22
N ASN A 246 0.90 10.95 -0.92
CA ASN A 246 1.12 12.27 -1.52
C ASN A 246 0.98 13.36 -0.42
N ASP A 247 1.02 14.61 -0.84
CA ASP A 247 0.85 15.80 -0.02
C ASP A 247 -0.54 16.45 -0.19
N PHE A 248 -1.58 15.69 -0.60
CA PHE A 248 -2.93 16.24 -0.78
C PHE A 248 -3.55 16.68 0.55
N GLU A 249 -4.31 17.77 0.53
CA GLU A 249 -4.93 18.37 1.71
C GLU A 249 -6.38 18.81 1.44
N GLY A 250 -7.02 19.37 2.46
CA GLY A 250 -8.45 19.73 2.41
C GLY A 250 -9.35 18.51 2.59
N ARG A 251 -10.62 18.63 2.19
CA ARG A 251 -11.61 17.55 2.32
C ARG A 251 -11.57 16.62 1.13
N ILE A 252 -11.92 15.36 1.34
CA ILE A 252 -12.24 14.44 0.24
C ILE A 252 -13.53 14.96 -0.42
N PRO A 253 -13.53 15.25 -1.74
CA PRO A 253 -14.68 15.84 -2.42
C PRO A 253 -15.94 14.98 -2.32
N GLN A 254 -17.05 15.59 -1.89
CA GLN A 254 -18.35 14.90 -1.86
C GLN A 254 -18.83 14.49 -3.26
N SER A 255 -18.39 15.22 -4.28
CA SER A 255 -18.63 14.95 -5.71
C SER A 255 -18.15 13.54 -6.13
N LEU A 256 -17.15 12.95 -5.46
CA LEU A 256 -16.76 11.55 -5.71
C LEU A 256 -17.90 10.56 -5.46
N GLY A 257 -18.86 10.89 -4.59
CA GLY A 257 -20.08 10.09 -4.39
C GLY A 257 -21.01 10.03 -5.61
N GLN A 258 -20.71 10.76 -6.68
CA GLN A 258 -21.42 10.67 -7.96
C GLN A 258 -20.74 9.69 -8.92
N CYS A 259 -19.52 9.22 -8.66
CA CYS A 259 -18.78 8.29 -9.51
C CYS A 259 -19.35 6.86 -9.43
N LEU A 260 -20.51 6.62 -10.03
CA LEU A 260 -21.26 5.35 -9.89
C LEU A 260 -20.55 4.12 -10.44
N GLN A 261 -19.46 4.29 -11.21
CA GLN A 261 -18.60 3.22 -11.71
C GLN A 261 -17.39 2.93 -10.82
N LEU A 262 -17.14 3.72 -9.77
CA LEU A 262 -15.95 3.61 -8.94
C LEU A 262 -15.98 2.30 -8.14
N THR A 263 -14.97 1.46 -8.37
CA THR A 263 -14.76 0.19 -7.66
C THR A 263 -13.68 0.30 -6.59
N THR A 264 -12.71 1.19 -6.80
CA THR A 264 -11.52 1.31 -5.96
C THR A 264 -11.18 2.78 -5.73
N LEU A 265 -11.14 3.18 -4.46
CA LEU A 265 -10.73 4.51 -4.02
C LEU A 265 -9.65 4.41 -2.95
N HIS A 266 -8.41 4.73 -3.31
CA HIS A 266 -7.28 4.74 -2.37
C HIS A 266 -6.70 6.15 -2.28
N CYS A 267 -6.81 6.73 -1.09
CA CYS A 267 -6.41 8.09 -0.74
C CYS A 267 -5.50 8.13 0.51
N ASP A 268 -5.01 6.97 0.95
CA ASP A 268 -4.24 6.83 2.18
C ASP A 268 -2.87 7.52 2.14
N GLY A 269 -2.32 7.90 3.29
CA GLY A 269 -1.01 8.54 3.35
C GLY A 269 -0.99 9.94 2.74
N ASN A 270 -1.97 10.77 3.12
CA ASN A 270 -2.11 12.16 2.69
C ASN A 270 -2.41 13.04 3.92
N ARG A 271 -2.78 14.31 3.70
CA ARG A 271 -3.24 15.25 4.74
C ARG A 271 -4.74 15.57 4.60
N PHE A 272 -5.55 14.63 4.10
CA PHE A 272 -6.99 14.85 4.00
C PHE A 272 -7.60 15.07 5.38
N SER A 273 -8.49 16.05 5.50
CA SER A 273 -9.13 16.50 6.73
C SER A 273 -10.65 16.56 6.58
N GLY A 274 -11.36 16.79 7.67
CA GLY A 274 -12.83 16.72 7.67
C GLY A 274 -13.33 15.28 7.69
N SER A 275 -14.62 15.07 7.40
CA SER A 275 -15.22 13.74 7.40
C SER A 275 -15.13 13.07 6.03
N LEU A 276 -15.14 11.73 6.03
CA LEU A 276 -15.34 10.94 4.81
C LEU A 276 -16.82 11.04 4.38
N PRO A 277 -17.12 11.57 3.19
CA PRO A 277 -18.51 11.72 2.75
C PRO A 277 -19.25 10.38 2.67
N ALA A 278 -20.40 10.28 3.35
CA ALA A 278 -21.25 9.08 3.34
C ALA A 278 -21.70 8.67 1.92
N SER A 279 -21.81 9.63 0.99
CA SER A 279 -22.12 9.38 -0.42
C SER A 279 -21.12 8.45 -1.11
N ILE A 280 -19.84 8.49 -0.72
CA ILE A 280 -18.79 7.63 -1.27
C ILE A 280 -18.99 6.19 -0.77
N LEU A 281 -19.26 5.99 0.51
CA LEU A 281 -19.47 4.67 1.11
C LEU A 281 -20.75 3.98 0.59
N ARG A 282 -21.69 4.77 0.06
CA ARG A 282 -22.93 4.31 -0.58
C ARG A 282 -22.77 4.05 -2.08
N LEU A 283 -21.58 4.21 -2.66
CA LEU A 283 -21.38 3.92 -4.08
C LEU A 283 -21.68 2.44 -4.37
N PRO A 284 -22.49 2.16 -5.40
CA PRO A 284 -23.08 0.84 -5.58
C PRO A 284 -22.07 -0.22 -6.05
N LEU A 285 -20.98 0.20 -6.70
CA LEU A 285 -19.93 -0.68 -7.21
C LEU A 285 -18.62 -0.60 -6.41
N LEU A 286 -18.55 0.25 -5.38
CA LEU A 286 -17.33 0.44 -4.60
C LEU A 286 -17.04 -0.83 -3.80
N GLN A 287 -15.88 -1.42 -4.03
CA GLN A 287 -15.43 -2.66 -3.39
C GLN A 287 -14.35 -2.41 -2.35
N SER A 288 -13.45 -1.46 -2.61
CA SER A 288 -12.31 -1.15 -1.75
C SER A 288 -12.15 0.35 -1.57
N ALA A 289 -12.20 0.80 -0.31
CA ALA A 289 -11.97 2.17 0.09
C ALA A 289 -10.85 2.22 1.14
N ASN A 290 -9.73 2.84 0.79
CA ASN A 290 -8.61 3.06 1.71
C ASN A 290 -8.36 4.54 1.91
N VAL A 291 -8.63 5.01 3.12
CA VAL A 291 -8.50 6.40 3.54
C VAL A 291 -7.65 6.50 4.82
N GLY A 292 -6.83 5.47 5.09
CA GLY A 292 -5.98 5.43 6.26
C GLY A 292 -4.86 6.49 6.23
N ASN A 293 -4.19 6.70 7.35
CA ASN A 293 -3.03 7.60 7.46
C ASN A 293 -3.32 9.01 6.89
N ASN A 294 -4.34 9.65 7.46
CA ASN A 294 -4.82 10.99 7.11
C ASN A 294 -5.22 11.75 8.39
N LEU A 295 -5.90 12.89 8.24
CA LEU A 295 -6.46 13.70 9.33
C LEU A 295 -8.00 13.65 9.34
N ILE A 296 -8.58 12.52 8.90
CA ILE A 296 -10.03 12.37 8.82
C ILE A 296 -10.63 12.33 10.23
N ILE A 297 -11.70 13.09 10.44
CA ILE A 297 -12.47 13.12 11.68
C ILE A 297 -13.85 12.47 11.49
N SER A 298 -14.48 12.08 12.57
CA SER A 298 -15.88 11.63 12.54
C SER A 298 -16.81 12.76 12.10
N GLU A 299 -17.91 12.44 11.41
CA GLU A 299 -18.97 13.41 11.18
C GLU A 299 -19.50 13.92 12.52
N ILE A 300 -19.45 15.25 12.72
CA ILE A 300 -20.13 15.88 13.85
C ILE A 300 -21.62 15.81 13.54
N LEU A 301 -22.29 14.75 13.96
CA LEU A 301 -23.75 14.79 14.05
C LEU A 301 -24.12 15.87 15.07
N PRO A 302 -24.88 16.91 14.70
CA PRO A 302 -25.45 17.79 15.72
C PRO A 302 -26.34 16.94 16.65
N PRO A 303 -26.38 17.25 17.96
CA PRO A 303 -27.20 16.52 18.90
C PRO A 303 -28.68 16.68 18.52
N CYS A 304 -29.32 15.54 18.23
CA CYS A 304 -30.75 15.32 18.04
C CYS A 304 -31.66 16.56 18.06
N SER A 305 -32.13 16.98 16.89
CA SER A 305 -33.48 17.51 16.72
C SER A 305 -34.22 16.61 15.75
N ALA A 306 -35.28 15.98 16.25
CA ALA A 306 -36.21 15.18 15.49
C ALA A 306 -36.89 16.03 14.41
N SER A 307 -36.44 15.92 13.16
CA SER A 307 -37.26 16.19 11.97
C SER A 307 -36.47 15.83 10.70
N GLY A 308 -36.96 14.81 9.98
CA GLY A 308 -36.73 14.65 8.55
C GLY A 308 -35.53 13.80 8.17
N ASP A 309 -35.83 12.63 7.60
CA ASP A 309 -34.97 11.88 6.68
C ASP A 309 -34.29 12.82 5.68
N HIS A 310 -33.07 13.25 6.00
CA HIS A 310 -32.05 13.45 4.98
C HIS A 310 -31.15 12.23 5.01
N ASP A 311 -31.78 11.08 4.77
CA ASP A 311 -31.08 9.99 4.14
C ASP A 311 -30.48 10.61 2.86
N ALA A 312 -29.15 10.70 2.78
CA ALA A 312 -28.48 11.16 1.58
C ALA A 312 -28.78 10.14 0.48
N SER A 313 -29.95 10.30 -0.14
CA SER A 313 -30.41 9.49 -1.26
C SER A 313 -29.35 9.63 -2.34
N LEU A 314 -28.80 8.51 -2.81
CA LEU A 314 -27.95 8.51 -3.99
C LEU A 314 -28.69 9.28 -5.09
N ASP A 315 -28.08 10.35 -5.59
CA ASP A 315 -28.65 11.12 -6.69
C ASP A 315 -28.53 10.31 -7.99
N LEU A 316 -29.56 9.48 -8.23
CA LEU A 316 -29.70 8.67 -9.43
C LEU A 316 -30.10 9.50 -10.66
N THR A 317 -30.25 10.83 -10.54
CA THR A 317 -30.46 11.73 -11.68
C THR A 317 -29.14 12.17 -12.33
N SER A 318 -27.99 11.81 -11.73
CA SER A 318 -26.68 12.09 -12.30
C SER A 318 -26.49 11.41 -13.67
N PRO A 319 -25.76 12.04 -14.61
CA PRO A 319 -25.44 11.45 -15.92
C PRO A 319 -24.70 10.11 -15.81
N ASN A 320 -24.05 9.84 -14.67
CA ASN A 320 -23.36 8.59 -14.36
C ASN A 320 -24.34 7.41 -14.12
N ALA A 321 -25.65 7.66 -13.93
CA ALA A 321 -26.63 6.61 -13.65
C ALA A 321 -26.90 5.72 -14.87
N ALA A 322 -26.83 6.28 -16.09
CA ALA A 322 -27.07 5.54 -17.33
C ALA A 322 -25.96 4.53 -17.66
N SER A 323 -24.73 4.78 -17.19
CA SER A 323 -23.60 3.86 -17.36
C SER A 323 -23.54 2.76 -16.29
N ASN A 324 -24.46 2.77 -15.32
CA ASN A 324 -24.49 1.78 -14.26
C ASN A 324 -25.12 0.44 -14.72
N PRO A 325 -24.39 -0.69 -14.63
CA PRO A 325 -24.94 -2.01 -14.97
C PRO A 325 -26.06 -2.48 -14.02
N LEU A 326 -26.20 -1.86 -12.84
CA LEU A 326 -27.26 -2.16 -11.88
C LEU A 326 -28.58 -1.51 -12.34
N LYS A 327 -29.37 -2.26 -13.12
CA LYS A 327 -30.75 -1.87 -13.47
C LYS A 327 -31.64 -1.85 -12.22
N GLN A 328 -32.36 -0.74 -12.06
CA GLN A 328 -33.42 -0.42 -11.09
C GLN A 328 -33.85 -1.56 -10.15
N GLY A 329 -33.60 -1.40 -8.84
CA GLY A 329 -34.42 -2.04 -7.80
C GLY A 329 -33.72 -2.55 -6.54
N GLN A 330 -32.41 -2.80 -6.56
CA GLN A 330 -31.67 -3.23 -5.37
C GLN A 330 -30.28 -2.59 -5.36
N ALA A 331 -30.07 -1.58 -4.51
CA ALA A 331 -28.74 -1.06 -4.21
C ALA A 331 -28.04 -2.06 -3.27
N PHE A 332 -27.32 -3.03 -3.84
CA PHE A 332 -26.37 -3.81 -3.06
C PHE A 332 -25.08 -3.02 -2.95
N PHE A 333 -24.71 -2.62 -1.74
CA PHE A 333 -23.40 -2.02 -1.48
C PHE A 333 -22.35 -3.13 -1.53
N HIS A 334 -21.41 -3.05 -2.48
CA HIS A 334 -20.39 -4.08 -2.70
C HIS A 334 -19.12 -3.90 -1.85
N LEU A 335 -19.13 -2.93 -0.93
CA LEU A 335 -17.94 -2.58 -0.15
C LEU A 335 -17.50 -3.78 0.69
N SER A 336 -16.33 -4.29 0.35
CA SER A 336 -15.70 -5.46 0.96
C SER A 336 -14.53 -5.04 1.85
N GLU A 337 -13.87 -3.93 1.53
CA GLU A 337 -12.69 -3.43 2.23
C GLU A 337 -12.87 -1.97 2.62
N LEU A 338 -12.81 -1.69 3.91
CA LEU A 338 -12.84 -0.33 4.46
C LEU A 338 -11.67 -0.13 5.42
N HIS A 339 -10.69 0.66 4.97
CA HIS A 339 -9.51 1.02 5.75
C HIS A 339 -9.56 2.50 6.14
N LEU A 340 -9.66 2.73 7.44
CA LEU A 340 -9.79 4.04 8.10
C LEU A 340 -8.75 4.22 9.21
N SER A 341 -7.76 3.34 9.28
CA SER A 341 -6.72 3.33 10.32
C SER A 341 -5.83 4.57 10.29
N HIS A 342 -5.21 4.93 11.41
CA HIS A 342 -4.31 6.10 11.51
C HIS A 342 -5.01 7.39 11.06
N ASN A 343 -6.12 7.73 11.72
CA ASN A 343 -6.88 8.95 11.48
C ASN A 343 -7.22 9.62 12.82
N GLN A 344 -8.12 10.60 12.79
CA GLN A 344 -8.60 11.33 13.96
C GLN A 344 -10.08 11.01 14.25
N LEU A 345 -10.55 9.81 13.88
CA LEU A 345 -11.92 9.38 14.16
C LEU A 345 -12.13 9.32 15.66
N SER A 346 -13.19 9.96 16.14
CA SER A 346 -13.49 10.08 17.57
C SER A 346 -14.98 9.88 17.83
N GLY A 347 -15.34 9.75 19.11
CA GLY A 347 -16.71 9.41 19.50
C GLY A 347 -17.01 7.93 19.33
N ARG A 348 -18.30 7.60 19.25
CA ARG A 348 -18.77 6.22 19.15
C ARG A 348 -18.37 5.56 17.84
N PHE A 349 -18.30 4.24 17.84
CA PHE A 349 -18.21 3.46 16.61
C PHE A 349 -19.32 3.87 15.63
N PRO A 350 -19.04 4.18 14.36
CA PRO A 350 -20.06 4.67 13.44
C PRO A 350 -21.09 3.60 13.07
N ASN A 351 -22.33 3.76 13.52
CA ASN A 351 -23.42 2.79 13.30
C ASN A 351 -23.74 2.53 11.82
N TYR A 352 -23.43 3.45 10.89
CA TYR A 352 -23.64 3.17 9.47
C TYR A 352 -22.73 2.04 8.94
N ILE A 353 -21.58 1.78 9.59
CA ILE A 353 -20.67 0.70 9.18
C ILE A 353 -21.32 -0.67 9.43
N THR A 354 -22.12 -0.82 10.48
CA THR A 354 -22.76 -2.11 10.80
C THR A 354 -23.79 -2.53 9.75
N SER A 355 -24.32 -1.57 8.97
CA SER A 355 -25.22 -1.85 7.84
C SER A 355 -24.51 -2.43 6.60
N MET A 356 -23.17 -2.37 6.53
CA MET A 356 -22.38 -2.81 5.38
C MET A 356 -22.06 -4.31 5.46
N THR A 357 -23.08 -5.15 5.36
CA THR A 357 -23.00 -6.61 5.60
C THR A 357 -22.10 -7.39 4.63
N ASN A 358 -21.64 -6.77 3.53
CA ASN A 358 -20.67 -7.35 2.59
C ASN A 358 -19.21 -7.12 3.00
N LEU A 359 -18.94 -6.34 4.05
CA LEU A 359 -17.58 -6.08 4.51
C LEU A 359 -16.87 -7.37 4.91
N ARG A 360 -15.64 -7.52 4.41
CA ARG A 360 -14.69 -8.57 4.75
C ARG A 360 -13.53 -8.05 5.59
N HIS A 361 -13.10 -6.81 5.34
CA HIS A 361 -11.99 -6.21 6.05
C HIS A 361 -12.39 -4.83 6.57
N LEU A 362 -12.38 -4.68 7.90
CA LEU A 362 -12.63 -3.41 8.58
C LEU A 362 -11.43 -3.06 9.46
N CYS A 363 -10.70 -2.02 9.05
CA CYS A 363 -9.51 -1.53 9.74
C CYS A 363 -9.75 -0.11 10.26
N LEU A 364 -9.88 0.03 11.58
CA LEU A 364 -10.15 1.28 12.30
C LEU A 364 -9.10 1.55 13.41
N HIS A 365 -8.02 0.77 13.44
CA HIS A 365 -6.97 0.92 14.45
C HIS A 365 -6.28 2.28 14.39
N GLU A 366 -5.66 2.70 15.49
CA GLU A 366 -4.92 3.97 15.57
C GLU A 366 -5.85 5.16 15.30
N ASN A 367 -6.90 5.26 16.11
CA ASN A 367 -7.88 6.35 16.10
C ASN A 367 -8.23 6.72 17.56
N TYR A 368 -9.21 7.60 17.75
CA TYR A 368 -9.71 8.05 19.05
C TYR A 368 -11.15 7.59 19.31
N LEU A 369 -11.58 6.47 18.71
CA LEU A 369 -12.92 5.91 18.92
C LEU A 369 -13.09 5.54 20.40
N ASN A 370 -14.24 5.85 20.97
CA ASN A 370 -14.55 5.65 22.38
C ASN A 370 -15.97 5.09 22.55
N ASP A 371 -16.43 5.04 23.81
CA ASP A 371 -17.67 4.36 24.21
C ASP A 371 -17.58 2.84 23.95
N SER A 372 -18.70 2.15 24.09
CA SER A 372 -18.84 0.70 23.91
C SER A 372 -18.99 0.30 22.45
N LEU A 373 -18.53 -0.92 22.13
CA LEU A 373 -18.77 -1.53 20.82
C LEU A 373 -20.27 -1.87 20.69
N PRO A 374 -20.96 -1.42 19.62
CA PRO A 374 -22.39 -1.66 19.44
C PRO A 374 -22.70 -3.15 19.20
N ASN A 375 -23.89 -3.60 19.61
CA ASN A 375 -24.30 -4.99 19.43
C ASN A 375 -24.48 -5.34 17.95
N GLU A 376 -24.84 -4.36 17.13
CA GLU A 376 -25.04 -4.45 15.68
C GLU A 376 -23.74 -4.84 14.95
N ILE A 377 -22.57 -4.80 15.60
CA ILE A 377 -21.32 -5.33 15.02
C ILE A 377 -21.48 -6.80 14.57
N GLY A 378 -22.30 -7.58 15.28
CA GLY A 378 -22.58 -8.97 14.97
C GLY A 378 -23.29 -9.20 13.63
N GLU A 379 -23.84 -8.15 13.02
CA GLU A 379 -24.51 -8.22 11.71
C GLU A 379 -23.51 -8.39 10.54
N LEU A 380 -22.23 -8.08 10.76
CA LEU A 380 -21.16 -8.19 9.77
C LEU A 380 -20.67 -9.64 9.60
N SER A 381 -21.58 -10.56 9.30
CA SER A 381 -21.32 -12.01 9.24
C SER A 381 -20.26 -12.43 8.21
N ASN A 382 -20.00 -11.62 7.18
CA ASN A 382 -18.96 -11.85 6.17
C ASN A 382 -17.57 -11.32 6.58
N LEU A 383 -17.44 -10.68 7.74
CA LEU A 383 -16.22 -10.03 8.17
C LEU A 383 -15.14 -11.07 8.46
N TRP A 384 -14.03 -10.97 7.74
CA TRP A 384 -12.84 -11.81 7.87
C TRP A 384 -11.81 -11.20 8.83
N THR A 385 -11.65 -9.88 8.78
CA THR A 385 -10.76 -9.12 9.66
C THR A 385 -11.49 -7.96 10.30
N LEU A 386 -11.46 -7.91 11.64
CA LEU A 386 -11.83 -6.75 12.44
C LEU A 386 -10.60 -6.24 13.19
N ASN A 387 -10.15 -5.03 12.88
CA ASN A 387 -9.04 -4.40 13.59
C ASN A 387 -9.46 -3.05 14.17
N LEU A 388 -9.61 -3.01 15.50
CA LEU A 388 -9.96 -1.84 16.30
C LEU A 388 -8.82 -1.48 17.27
N GLY A 389 -7.62 -2.04 17.08
CA GLY A 389 -6.50 -1.85 17.99
C GLY A 389 -6.12 -0.38 18.20
N ASN A 390 -5.56 -0.04 19.36
CA ASN A 390 -5.11 1.31 19.69
C ASN A 390 -6.21 2.38 19.48
N ASN A 391 -7.26 2.29 20.29
CA ASN A 391 -8.37 3.23 20.39
C ASN A 391 -8.71 3.48 21.88
N GLN A 392 -9.83 4.13 22.16
CA GLN A 392 -10.33 4.40 23.51
C GLN A 392 -11.67 3.67 23.78
N ILE A 393 -11.94 2.57 23.07
CA ILE A 393 -13.19 1.81 23.19
C ILE A 393 -13.25 1.17 24.57
N SER A 394 -14.38 1.31 25.25
CA SER A 394 -14.60 0.91 26.63
C SER A 394 -15.80 -0.05 26.75
N GLY A 395 -16.19 -0.42 27.97
CA GLY A 395 -17.26 -1.40 28.19
C GLY A 395 -16.80 -2.83 27.96
N THR A 396 -17.75 -3.76 27.85
CA THR A 396 -17.46 -5.18 27.64
C THR A 396 -17.41 -5.51 26.15
N ILE A 397 -16.75 -6.62 25.80
CA ILE A 397 -16.89 -7.20 24.45
C ILE A 397 -18.31 -7.79 24.37
N PRO A 398 -19.18 -7.34 23.44
CA PRO A 398 -20.57 -7.77 23.38
C PRO A 398 -20.69 -9.23 22.91
N ASP A 399 -21.68 -9.96 23.41
CA ASP A 399 -21.96 -11.35 23.00
C ASP A 399 -22.28 -11.49 21.51
N SER A 400 -22.79 -10.41 20.89
CA SER A 400 -23.08 -10.37 19.47
C SER A 400 -21.83 -10.49 18.60
N ILE A 401 -20.61 -10.36 19.15
CA ILE A 401 -19.36 -10.64 18.44
C ILE A 401 -19.36 -12.05 17.84
N SER A 402 -20.12 -12.99 18.44
CA SER A 402 -20.34 -14.35 17.93
C SER A 402 -21.02 -14.42 16.56
N GLY A 403 -21.70 -13.35 16.13
CA GLY A 403 -22.31 -13.23 14.80
C GLY A 403 -21.29 -13.09 13.66
N LEU A 404 -20.03 -12.74 13.97
CA LEU A 404 -18.94 -12.62 13.00
C LEU A 404 -18.40 -14.00 12.55
N VAL A 405 -19.28 -14.88 12.08
CA VAL A 405 -18.98 -16.32 11.85
C VAL A 405 -17.84 -16.59 10.84
N ALA A 406 -17.56 -15.64 9.93
CA ALA A 406 -16.45 -15.73 8.99
C ALA A 406 -15.10 -15.22 9.54
N LEU A 407 -15.06 -14.70 10.78
CA LEU A 407 -13.92 -13.97 11.29
C LEU A 407 -12.70 -14.85 11.48
N ASN A 408 -11.59 -14.41 10.90
CA ASN A 408 -10.29 -15.05 11.00
C ASN A 408 -9.32 -14.28 11.89
N LYS A 409 -9.40 -12.94 11.90
CA LYS A 409 -8.58 -12.07 12.75
C LYS A 409 -9.45 -11.07 13.52
N LEU A 410 -9.34 -11.11 14.83
CA LEU A 410 -9.91 -10.14 15.76
C LEU A 410 -8.80 -9.43 16.52
N ASP A 411 -8.67 -8.13 16.33
CA ASP A 411 -7.74 -7.28 17.07
C ASP A 411 -8.49 -6.15 17.78
N LEU A 412 -8.57 -6.27 19.10
CA LEU A 412 -9.15 -5.28 20.03
C LEU A 412 -8.08 -4.76 21.00
N SER A 413 -6.81 -4.93 20.67
CA SER A 413 -5.69 -4.58 21.55
C SER A 413 -5.60 -3.09 21.85
N CYS A 414 -4.91 -2.71 22.92
CA CYS A 414 -4.67 -1.31 23.29
C CYS A 414 -5.97 -0.48 23.34
N ASN A 415 -6.94 -0.92 24.12
CA ASN A 415 -8.23 -0.26 24.33
C ASN A 415 -8.55 -0.21 25.84
N LEU A 416 -9.80 0.10 26.20
CA LEU A 416 -10.29 0.20 27.58
C LEU A 416 -11.34 -0.87 27.89
N PHE A 417 -11.34 -2.01 27.19
CA PHE A 417 -12.32 -3.09 27.42
C PHE A 417 -12.20 -3.65 28.83
N VAL A 418 -13.33 -3.91 29.47
CA VAL A 418 -13.49 -4.48 30.82
C VAL A 418 -14.33 -5.77 30.77
N GLY A 419 -14.46 -6.46 31.91
CA GLY A 419 -15.19 -7.72 31.98
C GLY A 419 -14.39 -8.89 31.38
N GLY A 420 -15.05 -10.03 31.18
CA GLY A 420 -14.43 -11.23 30.61
C GLY A 420 -14.51 -11.29 29.08
N ILE A 421 -13.83 -12.27 28.51
CA ILE A 421 -14.09 -12.69 27.12
C ILE A 421 -15.44 -13.40 27.11
N PRO A 422 -16.41 -13.00 26.26
CA PRO A 422 -17.73 -13.61 26.24
C PRO A 422 -17.67 -15.08 25.82
N ASP A 423 -18.41 -15.95 26.50
CA ASP A 423 -18.46 -17.40 26.28
C ASP A 423 -18.85 -17.72 24.82
N SER A 424 -19.69 -16.86 24.24
CA SER A 424 -20.17 -16.93 22.86
C SER A 424 -19.05 -16.81 21.81
N ILE A 425 -17.84 -16.33 22.18
CA ILE A 425 -16.69 -16.22 21.28
C ILE A 425 -16.30 -17.55 20.63
N VAL A 426 -16.64 -18.69 21.26
CA VAL A 426 -16.38 -20.03 20.71
C VAL A 426 -17.09 -20.31 19.39
N SER A 427 -18.10 -19.52 19.05
CA SER A 427 -18.79 -19.59 17.76
C SER A 427 -17.88 -19.17 16.59
N LEU A 428 -16.80 -18.44 16.86
CA LEU A 428 -15.84 -17.97 15.87
C LEU A 428 -14.84 -19.09 15.49
N VAL A 429 -15.35 -20.19 14.97
CA VAL A 429 -14.57 -21.42 14.70
C VAL A 429 -13.44 -21.23 13.68
N ASN A 430 -13.51 -20.18 12.85
CA ASN A 430 -12.48 -19.83 11.86
C ASN A 430 -11.39 -18.89 12.40
N LEU A 431 -11.49 -18.48 13.67
CA LEU A 431 -10.60 -17.51 14.29
C LEU A 431 -9.19 -18.08 14.41
N SER A 432 -8.25 -17.46 13.71
CA SER A 432 -6.83 -17.82 13.67
C SER A 432 -5.99 -16.89 14.54
N THR A 433 -6.39 -15.62 14.66
CA THR A 433 -5.66 -14.61 15.43
C THR A 433 -6.61 -13.85 16.35
N LEU A 434 -6.35 -13.92 17.65
CA LEU A 434 -7.06 -13.18 18.69
C LEU A 434 -6.07 -12.31 19.49
N LEU A 435 -6.20 -10.99 19.36
CA LEU A 435 -5.35 -10.00 20.01
C LEU A 435 -6.20 -9.11 20.92
N LEU A 436 -6.06 -9.29 22.24
CA LEU A 436 -6.79 -8.55 23.28
C LEU A 436 -5.85 -7.85 24.27
N GLN A 437 -4.55 -7.80 23.96
CA GLN A 437 -3.55 -7.27 24.88
C GLN A 437 -3.74 -5.79 25.19
N HIS A 438 -3.19 -5.33 26.32
CA HIS A 438 -3.29 -3.94 26.77
C HIS A 438 -4.75 -3.44 26.88
N ASN A 439 -5.55 -4.15 27.68
CA ASN A 439 -6.91 -3.78 28.05
C ASN A 439 -7.08 -3.86 29.58
N LYS A 440 -8.32 -3.81 30.07
CA LYS A 440 -8.69 -4.00 31.47
C LYS A 440 -9.57 -5.25 31.63
N LEU A 441 -9.43 -6.24 30.74
CA LEU A 441 -10.19 -7.48 30.79
C LEU A 441 -9.85 -8.26 32.05
N SER A 442 -10.83 -8.96 32.62
CA SER A 442 -10.74 -9.57 33.95
C SER A 442 -11.59 -10.84 34.04
N GLY A 443 -11.53 -11.50 35.20
CA GLY A 443 -12.20 -12.77 35.42
C GLY A 443 -11.37 -13.98 34.97
N PRO A 444 -11.89 -15.21 35.16
CA PRO A 444 -11.20 -16.42 34.76
C PRO A 444 -11.27 -16.63 33.25
N LEU A 445 -10.22 -17.22 32.68
CA LEU A 445 -10.28 -17.75 31.33
C LEU A 445 -11.13 -19.03 31.33
N GLN A 446 -12.19 -19.07 30.53
CA GLN A 446 -13.09 -20.22 30.51
C GLN A 446 -12.53 -21.41 29.73
N LYS A 447 -12.94 -22.63 30.07
CA LYS A 447 -12.47 -23.86 29.41
C LYS A 447 -12.89 -23.91 27.93
N GLU A 448 -13.98 -23.25 27.59
CA GLU A 448 -14.58 -23.17 26.27
C GLU A 448 -13.61 -22.57 25.23
N ILE A 449 -12.65 -21.73 25.66
CA ILE A 449 -11.60 -21.15 24.78
C ILE A 449 -10.82 -22.21 24.00
N GLY A 450 -10.68 -23.42 24.56
CA GLY A 450 -10.02 -24.56 23.92
C GLY A 450 -10.76 -25.11 22.69
N SER A 451 -11.98 -24.64 22.42
CA SER A 451 -12.79 -25.01 21.24
C SER A 451 -12.37 -24.26 19.98
N LEU A 452 -11.63 -23.14 20.12
CA LEU A 452 -11.14 -22.32 19.01
C LEU A 452 -9.92 -22.94 18.32
N THR A 453 -10.07 -24.18 17.86
CA THR A 453 -8.98 -25.04 17.37
C THR A 453 -8.21 -24.49 16.14
N SER A 454 -8.77 -23.49 15.45
CA SER A 454 -8.11 -22.76 14.36
C SER A 454 -7.07 -21.74 14.83
N LEU A 455 -7.03 -21.39 16.13
CA LEU A 455 -6.13 -20.37 16.66
C LEU A 455 -4.66 -20.72 16.43
N SER A 456 -3.96 -19.80 15.78
CA SER A 456 -2.51 -19.79 15.62
C SER A 456 -1.84 -18.75 16.53
N VAL A 457 -2.54 -17.66 16.88
CA VAL A 457 -2.02 -16.58 17.72
C VAL A 457 -3.08 -16.18 18.75
N LEU A 458 -2.71 -16.27 20.03
CA LEU A 458 -3.51 -15.79 21.15
C LEU A 458 -2.65 -14.87 22.03
N ASP A 459 -2.98 -13.58 22.04
CA ASP A 459 -2.35 -12.60 22.92
C ASP A 459 -3.37 -11.94 23.84
N LEU A 460 -3.28 -12.27 25.13
CA LEU A 460 -4.11 -11.74 26.22
C LEU A 460 -3.28 -10.91 27.20
N SER A 461 -2.05 -10.53 26.84
CA SER A 461 -1.11 -9.92 27.77
C SER A 461 -1.55 -8.54 28.25
N HIS A 462 -0.99 -8.07 29.37
CA HIS A 462 -1.32 -6.76 29.94
C HIS A 462 -2.82 -6.57 30.16
N ASN A 463 -3.41 -7.45 30.97
CA ASN A 463 -4.80 -7.44 31.39
C ASN A 463 -4.90 -7.78 32.89
N CYS A 464 -6.12 -8.00 33.37
CA CYS A 464 -6.44 -8.35 34.75
C CYS A 464 -7.05 -9.76 34.87
N PHE A 465 -6.76 -10.69 33.93
CA PHE A 465 -7.27 -12.06 34.00
C PHE A 465 -6.75 -12.77 35.25
N CYS A 466 -7.59 -13.56 35.90
CA CYS A 466 -7.28 -14.26 37.15
C CYS A 466 -7.68 -15.73 37.10
N GLY A 467 -7.51 -16.46 38.21
CA GLY A 467 -7.79 -17.90 38.25
C GLY A 467 -6.72 -18.73 37.53
N GLU A 468 -7.02 -20.01 37.30
CA GLU A 468 -6.10 -20.95 36.67
C GLU A 468 -6.16 -20.89 35.14
N ILE A 469 -5.06 -21.26 34.48
CA ILE A 469 -5.05 -21.47 33.03
C ILE A 469 -5.78 -22.79 32.73
N PRO A 470 -6.84 -22.83 31.90
CA PRO A 470 -7.62 -24.05 31.67
C PRO A 470 -6.82 -25.15 30.98
N GLU A 471 -7.07 -26.41 31.36
CA GLU A 471 -6.44 -27.58 30.72
C GLU A 471 -6.79 -27.70 29.24
N SER A 472 -7.98 -27.25 28.84
CA SER A 472 -8.46 -27.23 27.46
C SER A 472 -7.63 -26.35 26.52
N MET A 473 -6.76 -25.46 27.04
CA MET A 473 -5.76 -24.75 26.23
C MET A 473 -4.90 -25.71 25.39
N GLY A 474 -4.71 -26.95 25.87
CA GLY A 474 -4.00 -27.99 25.12
C GLY A 474 -4.69 -28.47 23.84
N ASN A 475 -5.95 -28.11 23.61
CA ASN A 475 -6.71 -28.48 22.41
C ASN A 475 -6.42 -27.57 21.21
N LEU A 476 -5.75 -26.43 21.42
CA LEU A 476 -5.42 -25.47 20.37
C LEU A 476 -4.23 -25.93 19.52
N GLY A 477 -4.38 -27.07 18.84
CA GLY A 477 -3.28 -27.77 18.17
C GLY A 477 -2.50 -26.94 17.13
N ASN A 478 -3.12 -25.89 16.57
CA ASN A 478 -2.50 -24.98 15.60
C ASN A 478 -1.73 -23.81 16.23
N LEU A 479 -1.74 -23.68 17.56
CA LEU A 479 -1.24 -22.51 18.26
C LEU A 479 0.29 -22.39 18.15
N ARG A 480 0.75 -21.26 17.62
CA ARG A 480 2.18 -20.93 17.43
C ARG A 480 2.67 -19.92 18.46
N THR A 481 1.79 -19.01 18.88
CA THR A 481 2.09 -17.95 19.85
C THR A 481 1.00 -17.93 20.92
N LEU A 482 1.42 -18.12 22.17
CA LEU A 482 0.58 -17.94 23.36
C LEU A 482 1.25 -16.92 24.28
N ASN A 483 0.60 -15.77 24.44
CA ASN A 483 1.06 -14.71 25.34
C ASN A 483 -0.03 -14.41 26.37
N LEU A 484 0.23 -14.82 27.62
CA LEU A 484 -0.61 -14.58 28.80
C LEU A 484 0.11 -13.69 29.82
N SER A 485 1.20 -13.04 29.42
CA SER A 485 2.05 -12.26 30.32
C SER A 485 1.34 -11.05 30.92
N TYR A 486 1.82 -10.54 32.06
CA TYR A 486 1.25 -9.37 32.74
C TYR A 486 -0.26 -9.54 33.02
N ASN A 487 -0.60 -10.59 33.76
CA ASN A 487 -1.94 -10.90 34.23
C ASN A 487 -1.88 -11.33 35.72
N GLN A 488 -2.97 -11.88 36.25
CA GLN A 488 -3.08 -12.35 37.62
C GLN A 488 -3.36 -13.86 37.68
N PHE A 489 -2.92 -14.63 36.66
CA PHE A 489 -3.12 -16.08 36.63
C PHE A 489 -2.42 -16.76 37.80
N THR A 490 -3.12 -17.71 38.43
CA THR A 490 -2.69 -18.52 39.57
C THR A 490 -2.65 -20.00 39.19
N GLY A 491 -2.27 -20.87 40.14
CA GLY A 491 -2.21 -22.31 39.92
C GLY A 491 -0.96 -22.74 39.15
N GLU A 492 -0.91 -24.02 38.79
CA GLU A 492 0.20 -24.58 38.01
C GLU A 492 0.02 -24.36 36.51
N ILE A 493 1.11 -24.50 35.75
CA ILE A 493 1.04 -24.54 34.28
C ILE A 493 0.36 -25.88 33.88
N PRO A 494 -0.85 -25.86 33.28
CA PRO A 494 -1.63 -27.07 33.07
C PRO A 494 -0.93 -28.04 32.10
N PRO A 495 -0.99 -29.37 32.35
CA PRO A 495 -0.35 -30.36 31.49
C PRO A 495 -0.78 -30.32 30.02
N GLY A 496 -2.01 -29.85 29.75
CA GLY A 496 -2.54 -29.64 28.41
C GLY A 496 -1.66 -28.76 27.52
N ILE A 497 -1.00 -27.73 28.07
CA ILE A 497 -0.10 -26.84 27.29
C ILE A 497 1.02 -27.64 26.62
N PHE A 498 1.48 -28.74 27.22
CA PHE A 498 2.54 -29.57 26.65
C PHE A 498 2.11 -30.39 25.43
N ASN A 499 0.82 -30.40 25.07
CA ASN A 499 0.31 -31.00 23.85
C ASN A 499 0.50 -30.10 22.62
N LEU A 500 0.80 -28.81 22.80
CA LEU A 500 0.91 -27.82 21.74
C LEU A 500 2.24 -27.94 20.99
N SER A 501 2.41 -29.00 20.20
CA SER A 501 3.70 -29.35 19.59
C SER A 501 4.24 -28.31 18.59
N ASP A 502 3.37 -27.50 18.01
CA ASP A 502 3.71 -26.43 17.05
C ASP A 502 3.96 -25.07 17.72
N LEU A 503 3.82 -24.98 19.05
CA LEU A 503 4.05 -23.76 19.81
C LEU A 503 5.49 -23.31 19.68
N THR A 504 5.68 -22.07 19.23
CA THR A 504 7.00 -21.44 19.03
C THR A 504 7.32 -20.42 20.11
N THR A 505 6.30 -19.73 20.62
CA THR A 505 6.43 -18.68 21.63
C THR A 505 5.43 -18.93 22.74
N LEU A 506 5.94 -19.07 23.97
CA LEU A 506 5.14 -19.16 25.19
C LEU A 506 5.62 -18.09 26.18
N GLN A 507 4.75 -17.13 26.48
CA GLN A 507 5.00 -16.05 27.42
C GLN A 507 3.96 -16.09 28.54
N LEU A 508 4.42 -16.40 29.76
CA LEU A 508 3.61 -16.49 30.98
C LEU A 508 4.15 -15.57 32.08
N ASN A 509 5.12 -14.72 31.76
CA ASN A 509 5.80 -13.88 32.73
C ASN A 509 4.90 -12.83 33.38
N ASN A 510 5.27 -12.33 34.56
CA ASN A 510 4.48 -11.37 35.33
C ASN A 510 3.07 -11.91 35.64
N ASN A 511 3.02 -13.07 36.31
CA ASN A 511 1.80 -13.69 36.81
C ASN A 511 2.02 -14.18 38.26
N ARG A 512 1.10 -14.99 38.78
CA ARG A 512 1.17 -15.60 40.12
C ARG A 512 1.20 -17.13 40.01
N LEU A 513 1.80 -17.67 38.95
CA LEU A 513 1.86 -19.11 38.71
C LEU A 513 2.78 -19.78 39.73
N VAL A 514 2.37 -20.95 40.19
CA VAL A 514 3.06 -21.78 41.20
C VAL A 514 3.39 -23.16 40.62
N GLY A 515 3.99 -24.02 41.44
CA GLY A 515 4.33 -25.38 41.08
C GLY A 515 5.65 -25.51 40.30
N PRO A 516 6.04 -26.74 39.95
CA PRO A 516 7.31 -27.02 39.31
C PRO A 516 7.27 -26.82 37.79
N LEU A 517 8.43 -26.55 37.18
CA LEU A 517 8.59 -26.67 35.73
C LEU A 517 8.50 -28.15 35.32
N HIS A 518 7.36 -28.56 34.77
CA HIS A 518 7.07 -29.96 34.45
C HIS A 518 7.97 -30.53 33.34
N ALA A 519 8.30 -31.82 33.40
CA ALA A 519 9.08 -32.48 32.34
C ALA A 519 8.39 -32.47 30.95
N GLY A 520 7.10 -32.11 30.92
CA GLY A 520 6.28 -31.99 29.72
C GLY A 520 6.75 -30.93 28.72
N PHE A 521 7.51 -29.91 29.14
CA PHE A 521 8.11 -28.92 28.23
C PHE A 521 8.96 -29.55 27.11
N SER A 522 9.50 -30.75 27.34
CA SER A 522 10.21 -31.53 26.32
C SER A 522 9.37 -31.93 25.10
N ARG A 523 8.04 -31.90 25.23
CA ARG A 523 7.07 -32.21 24.16
C ARG A 523 6.82 -31.03 23.22
N LEU A 524 7.19 -29.81 23.62
CA LEU A 524 7.10 -28.59 22.81
C LEU A 524 8.25 -28.52 21.80
N LYS A 525 8.17 -29.36 20.77
CA LYS A 525 9.27 -29.59 19.81
C LYS A 525 9.62 -28.36 18.97
N SER A 526 8.69 -27.44 18.79
CA SER A 526 8.87 -26.22 17.96
C SER A 526 9.22 -24.96 18.77
N MET A 527 9.35 -25.07 20.09
CA MET A 527 9.54 -23.93 21.00
C MET A 527 10.87 -23.20 20.72
N ARG A 528 10.78 -21.89 20.53
CA ARG A 528 11.88 -20.94 20.30
C ARG A 528 12.02 -19.95 21.46
N THR A 529 10.91 -19.50 22.02
CA THR A 529 10.88 -18.53 23.12
C THR A 529 10.03 -19.07 24.26
N LEU A 530 10.62 -19.14 25.46
CA LEU A 530 9.93 -19.44 26.70
C LEU A 530 10.27 -18.33 27.72
N ASP A 531 9.25 -17.61 28.17
CA ASP A 531 9.37 -16.64 29.24
C ASP A 531 8.37 -16.94 30.34
N VAL A 532 8.88 -17.30 31.52
CA VAL A 532 8.09 -17.56 32.73
C VAL A 532 8.59 -16.71 33.90
N SER A 533 9.34 -15.64 33.62
CA SER A 533 9.89 -14.75 34.64
C SER A 533 8.82 -14.07 35.50
N HIS A 534 9.19 -13.56 36.67
CA HIS A 534 8.26 -12.86 37.57
C HIS A 534 7.01 -13.70 37.89
N ASN A 535 7.23 -14.88 38.48
CA ASN A 535 6.20 -15.81 38.96
C ASN A 535 6.62 -16.40 40.32
N GLN A 536 5.88 -17.40 40.81
CA GLN A 536 6.16 -18.12 42.05
C GLN A 536 6.51 -19.60 41.77
N LEU A 537 7.13 -19.88 40.62
CA LEU A 537 7.47 -21.24 40.22
C LEU A 537 8.58 -21.81 41.11
N THR A 538 8.47 -23.08 41.45
CA THR A 538 9.36 -23.79 42.38
C THR A 538 10.07 -24.96 41.69
N GLY A 539 10.86 -25.72 42.45
CA GLY A 539 11.55 -26.91 41.95
C GLY A 539 12.77 -26.59 41.08
N SER A 540 13.28 -27.61 40.40
CA SER A 540 14.50 -27.51 39.58
C SER A 540 14.20 -27.45 38.09
N VAL A 541 15.05 -26.75 37.34
CA VAL A 541 14.93 -26.65 35.88
C VAL A 541 15.44 -27.95 35.26
N ALA A 542 14.53 -28.82 34.84
CA ALA A 542 14.91 -30.08 34.23
C ALA A 542 15.63 -29.86 32.88
N LYS A 543 16.69 -30.65 32.61
CA LYS A 543 17.44 -30.59 31.35
C LYS A 543 16.55 -30.75 30.11
N CYS A 544 15.44 -31.48 30.24
CA CYS A 544 14.49 -31.73 29.17
C CYS A 544 13.68 -30.48 28.74
N VAL A 545 13.65 -29.42 29.57
CA VAL A 545 13.08 -28.10 29.24
C VAL A 545 13.94 -27.37 28.21
N LEU A 546 15.25 -27.66 28.15
CA LEU A 546 16.21 -27.04 27.22
C LEU A 546 16.15 -27.67 25.82
N SER A 547 15.05 -27.43 25.09
CA SER A 547 14.91 -27.84 23.69
C SER A 547 16.09 -27.33 22.84
N ARG A 548 16.56 -28.14 21.88
CA ARG A 548 17.65 -27.73 20.98
C ARG A 548 17.30 -26.50 20.14
N ARG A 549 16.01 -26.29 19.87
CA ARG A 549 15.49 -25.19 19.04
C ARG A 549 15.21 -23.92 19.85
N LEU A 550 15.23 -24.00 21.17
CA LEU A 550 14.99 -22.87 22.03
C LEU A 550 16.13 -21.84 21.83
N GLN A 551 15.73 -20.59 21.61
CA GLN A 551 16.60 -19.44 21.31
C GLN A 551 16.61 -18.47 22.49
N LYS A 552 15.48 -18.32 23.18
CA LYS A 552 15.31 -17.40 24.31
C LYS A 552 14.61 -18.12 25.47
N LEU A 553 15.28 -18.17 26.62
CA LEU A 553 14.77 -18.76 27.86
C LEU A 553 14.94 -17.75 28.98
N ILE A 554 13.82 -17.32 29.57
CA ILE A 554 13.82 -16.34 30.66
C ILE A 554 13.08 -16.93 31.86
N LEU A 555 13.78 -17.00 33.00
CA LEU A 555 13.36 -17.68 34.23
C LEU A 555 13.49 -16.83 35.51
N ASN A 556 14.04 -15.61 35.42
CA ASN A 556 14.34 -14.76 36.58
C ASN A 556 13.08 -14.44 37.41
N ASP A 557 13.28 -14.02 38.66
CA ASP A 557 12.20 -13.64 39.57
C ASP A 557 11.16 -14.76 39.76
N ASN A 558 11.67 -15.94 40.12
CA ASN A 558 10.91 -17.12 40.55
C ASN A 558 11.54 -17.71 41.84
N GLN A 559 10.96 -18.79 42.35
CA GLN A 559 11.47 -19.56 43.50
C GLN A 559 12.16 -20.86 43.05
N LEU A 560 12.80 -20.84 41.87
CA LEU A 560 13.51 -21.99 41.31
C LEU A 560 14.77 -22.30 42.13
N SER A 561 15.08 -23.59 42.25
CA SER A 561 16.20 -24.11 43.05
C SER A 561 16.96 -25.22 42.33
N GLY A 562 18.11 -25.62 42.86
CA GLY A 562 18.94 -26.67 42.27
C GLY A 562 19.86 -26.19 41.14
N PRO A 563 20.65 -27.10 40.54
CA PRO A 563 21.67 -26.74 39.56
C PRO A 563 21.06 -26.32 38.21
N LEU A 564 21.64 -25.30 37.59
CA LEU A 564 21.29 -24.95 36.21
C LEU A 564 21.65 -26.10 35.26
N PRO A 565 20.74 -26.55 34.39
CA PRO A 565 21.03 -27.61 33.45
C PRO A 565 22.09 -27.16 32.43
N GLN A 566 23.23 -27.85 32.38
CA GLN A 566 24.31 -27.54 31.45
C GLN A 566 23.97 -28.00 30.02
N ARG A 567 24.07 -27.06 29.06
CA ARG A 567 24.14 -27.34 27.62
C ARG A 567 25.61 -27.33 27.20
N GLY A 568 26.06 -28.35 26.47
CA GLY A 568 27.45 -28.42 26.00
C GLY A 568 27.80 -27.25 25.05
N ALA A 569 28.95 -26.63 25.30
CA ALA A 569 29.83 -25.77 24.46
C ALA A 569 29.26 -24.65 23.56
N SER A 570 27.95 -24.45 23.41
CA SER A 570 27.38 -23.36 22.60
C SER A 570 26.30 -22.64 23.41
N GLY A 571 26.68 -21.44 23.87
CA GLY A 571 26.11 -20.74 25.02
C GLY A 571 24.64 -20.33 24.92
N TRP A 572 23.99 -20.32 26.08
CA TRP A 572 22.88 -19.43 26.35
C TRP A 572 23.43 -18.08 26.79
N VAL A 573 22.84 -16.98 26.32
CA VAL A 573 22.95 -15.70 27.00
C VAL A 573 21.92 -15.75 28.13
N TRP A 574 22.39 -15.94 29.35
CA TRP A 574 21.57 -15.79 30.55
C TRP A 574 21.44 -14.28 30.82
N MET A 575 20.22 -13.74 30.77
CA MET A 575 19.88 -12.39 31.22
C MET A 575 18.80 -12.49 32.29
#